data_AF-A0A961BLT0-F1
#
_entry.id   AF-A0A961BLT0-F1
#
_cell.length_a   1.000
_cell.length_b   1.000
_cell.length_c   1.000
_cell.angle_alpha   90.00
_cell.angle_beta   90.00
_cell.angle_gamma   90.00
#
_symmetry.space_group_name_H-M   'P 1'
#
loop_
_entity.id
_entity.type
_entity.pdbx_description
1 polymer ?
#
loop_
_entity_poly.entity_id
_entity_poly.type
_entity_poly.pdbx_seq_one_letter_code
_entity_poly.pdbx_strand_id
1 'polypeptide(L)'
;MEDLLAPPRINDIEERLVAIERRIGELRAWQAVLINELDKQHAHRVDASRTLAEWVQAHLDVSKETARALVVAGRGSTGQGAPIQRGLADRVTFDRAVATHRLMETGLSAAEARKT
;
A
#
# COMPACT_ATOMS: atom_id res chain seq x y z
N MET A 1 34.28 -20.73 14.27
CA MET A 1 33.19 -21.18 13.38
C MET A 1 32.05 -21.68 14.27
N GLU A 2 31.50 -20.79 15.10
CA GLU A 2 30.65 -21.18 16.25
C GLU A 2 29.48 -20.19 16.47
N ASP A 3 29.23 -19.32 15.49
CA ASP A 3 28.22 -18.25 15.58
C ASP A 3 27.02 -18.49 14.63
N LEU A 4 26.93 -19.69 14.05
CA LEU A 4 25.88 -20.09 13.10
C LEU A 4 24.66 -20.76 13.76
N LEU A 5 24.69 -20.95 15.09
CA LEU A 5 23.67 -21.69 15.85
C LEU A 5 23.02 -20.89 17.00
N ALA A 6 23.46 -19.67 17.26
CA ALA A 6 22.77 -18.82 18.24
C ALA A 6 21.39 -18.42 17.66
N PRO A 7 20.29 -18.60 18.40
CA PRO A 7 18.99 -18.13 17.95
C PRO A 7 19.06 -16.62 17.69
N PRO A 8 18.43 -16.12 16.62
CA PRO A 8 18.47 -14.69 16.30
C PRO A 8 17.93 -13.89 17.48
N ARG A 9 18.58 -12.76 17.80
CA ARG A 9 18.11 -11.89 18.88
C ARG A 9 16.78 -11.26 18.47
N ILE A 10 15.94 -10.96 19.45
CA ILE A 10 14.62 -10.33 19.20
C ILE A 10 14.77 -9.11 18.29
N ASN A 11 15.72 -8.22 18.56
CA ASN A 11 15.97 -7.03 17.74
C ASN A 11 16.32 -7.38 16.28
N ASP A 12 17.12 -8.42 16.04
CA ASP A 12 17.48 -8.83 14.67
C ASP A 12 16.26 -9.35 13.91
N ILE A 13 15.34 -10.04 14.60
CA ILE A 13 14.07 -10.50 14.04
C ILE A 13 13.15 -9.32 13.75
N GLU A 14 13.02 -8.38 14.69
CA GLU A 14 12.19 -7.18 14.54
C GLU A 14 12.66 -6.32 13.36
N GLU A 15 13.97 -6.06 13.25
CA GLU A 15 14.55 -5.31 12.13
C GLU A 15 14.28 -6.00 10.79
N ARG A 16 14.40 -7.33 10.73
CA ARG A 16 14.07 -8.12 9.54
C ARG A 16 12.59 -8.03 9.19
N LEU A 17 11.69 -8.11 10.16
CA LEU A 17 10.24 -7.96 9.94
C LEU A 17 9.90 -6.57 9.39
N VAL A 18 10.47 -5.51 9.97
CA VAL A 18 10.29 -4.14 9.49
C VAL A 18 10.81 -3.98 8.05
N ALA A 19 11.95 -4.58 7.73
CA ALA A 19 12.51 -4.54 6.38
C ALA A 19 11.62 -5.28 5.37
N ILE A 20 11.06 -6.44 5.74
CA ILE A 20 10.12 -7.19 4.91
C ILE A 20 8.86 -6.36 4.66
N GLU A 21 8.27 -5.77 5.69
CA GLU A 21 7.08 -4.92 5.56
C GLU A 21 7.33 -3.69 4.69
N ARG A 22 8.51 -3.08 4.82
CA ARG A 22 8.91 -1.98 3.92
C ARG A 22 8.94 -2.44 2.47
N ARG A 23 9.52 -3.62 2.20
CA ARG A 23 9.62 -4.17 0.86
C ARG A 23 8.25 -4.53 0.29
N ILE A 24 7.38 -5.13 1.10
CA ILE A 24 5.98 -5.37 0.74
C ILE A 24 5.31 -4.04 0.38
N GLY A 25 5.53 -2.99 1.16
CA GLY A 25 4.95 -1.69 0.88
C GLY A 25 5.41 -1.07 -0.43
N GLU A 26 6.70 -1.14 -0.76
CA GLU A 26 7.23 -0.73 -2.06
C GLU A 26 6.56 -1.48 -3.21
N LEU A 27 6.46 -2.81 -3.11
CA LEU A 27 5.80 -3.64 -4.13
C LEU A 27 4.30 -3.29 -4.26
N ARG A 28 3.62 -3.01 -3.15
CA ARG A 28 2.20 -2.59 -3.15
C ARG A 28 2.02 -1.22 -3.82
N ALA A 29 2.96 -0.28 -3.66
CA ALA A 29 2.93 0.96 -4.42
C ALA A 29 3.13 0.74 -5.92
N TRP A 30 4.05 -0.15 -6.32
CA TRP A 30 4.18 -0.53 -7.73
C TRP A 30 2.91 -1.17 -8.28
N GLN A 31 2.28 -2.07 -7.51
CA GLN A 31 0.99 -2.64 -7.88
C GLN A 31 -0.08 -1.56 -8.04
N ALA A 32 -0.14 -0.57 -7.14
CA ALA A 32 -1.08 0.54 -7.24
C ALA A 32 -0.90 1.37 -8.52
N VAL A 33 0.35 1.63 -8.94
CA VAL A 33 0.65 2.30 -10.22
C VAL A 33 0.13 1.48 -11.40
N LEU A 34 0.40 0.17 -11.43
CA LEU A 34 -0.07 -0.70 -12.51
C LEU A 34 -1.60 -0.83 -12.53
N ILE A 35 -2.23 -0.90 -11.36
CA ILE A 35 -3.70 -0.91 -11.23
C ILE A 35 -4.31 0.38 -11.76
N ASN A 36 -3.65 1.53 -11.56
CA ASN A 36 -4.11 2.79 -12.16
C ASN A 36 -4.04 2.77 -13.70
N GLU A 37 -2.98 2.19 -14.27
CA GLU A 37 -2.91 2.01 -15.73
C GLU A 37 -4.00 1.07 -16.25
N LEU A 38 -4.35 0.02 -15.50
CA LEU A 38 -5.49 -0.85 -15.79
C LEU A 38 -6.84 -0.13 -15.64
N ASP A 39 -6.98 0.79 -14.69
CA ASP A 39 -8.20 1.61 -14.52
C ASP A 39 -8.45 2.48 -15.75
N LYS A 40 -7.38 3.15 -16.24
CA LYS A 40 -7.42 3.99 -17.45
C LYS A 40 -7.81 3.20 -18.70
N GLN A 41 -7.41 1.93 -18.78
CA GLN A 41 -7.77 1.01 -19.87
C GLN A 41 -9.10 0.29 -19.64
N HIS A 42 -9.77 0.57 -18.51
CA HIS A 42 -11.04 -0.04 -18.13
C HIS A 42 -11.01 -1.58 -18.07
N ALA A 43 -9.90 -2.17 -17.60
CA ALA A 43 -9.72 -3.63 -17.53
C ALA A 43 -10.90 -4.36 -16.86
N HIS A 44 -11.44 -3.78 -15.79
CA HIS A 44 -12.61 -4.35 -15.08
C HIS A 44 -13.84 -4.55 -15.98
N ARG A 45 -14.03 -3.71 -17.01
CA ARG A 45 -15.17 -3.82 -17.95
C ARG A 45 -14.95 -4.92 -18.99
N VAL A 46 -13.70 -5.18 -19.35
CA VAL A 46 -13.33 -6.25 -20.29
C VAL A 46 -13.63 -7.61 -19.68
N ASP A 47 -13.29 -7.79 -18.40
CA ASP A 47 -13.43 -9.07 -17.70
C ASP A 47 -14.74 -9.19 -16.89
N ALA A 48 -15.77 -8.42 -17.27
CA ALA A 48 -17.11 -8.43 -16.66
C ALA A 48 -17.15 -8.25 -15.12
N SER A 49 -16.11 -7.64 -14.53
CA SER A 49 -16.08 -7.27 -13.10
C SER A 49 -16.88 -5.99 -12.88
N ARG A 50 -17.66 -5.90 -11.78
CA ARG A 50 -18.52 -4.72 -11.55
C ARG A 50 -17.70 -3.49 -11.16
N THR A 51 -16.55 -3.69 -10.52
CA THR A 51 -15.63 -2.62 -10.14
C THR A 51 -14.19 -3.07 -10.31
N LEU A 52 -13.26 -2.11 -10.41
CA LEU A 52 -11.83 -2.42 -10.44
C LEU A 52 -11.34 -3.11 -9.15
N ALA A 53 -11.92 -2.80 -7.99
CA ALA A 53 -11.56 -3.48 -6.75
C ALA A 53 -11.95 -4.97 -6.78
N GLU A 54 -13.09 -5.31 -7.38
CA GLU A 54 -13.47 -6.72 -7.60
C GLU A 54 -12.53 -7.41 -8.58
N TRP A 55 -12.16 -6.73 -9.67
CA TRP A 55 -11.17 -7.24 -10.62
C TRP A 55 -9.83 -7.54 -9.92
N VAL A 56 -9.32 -6.60 -9.10
CA VAL A 56 -8.07 -6.76 -8.35
C VAL A 56 -8.15 -7.89 -7.35
N GLN A 57 -9.26 -8.01 -6.62
CA GLN A 57 -9.48 -9.10 -5.67
C GLN A 57 -9.41 -10.46 -6.37
N ALA A 58 -10.10 -10.62 -7.50
CA ALA A 58 -10.16 -11.88 -8.22
C ALA A 58 -8.81 -12.26 -8.86
N HIS A 59 -8.09 -11.29 -9.41
CA HIS A 59 -6.85 -11.57 -10.17
C HIS A 59 -5.59 -11.64 -9.29
N LEU A 60 -5.56 -10.90 -8.17
CA LEU A 60 -4.38 -10.87 -7.29
C LEU A 60 -4.54 -11.74 -6.03
N ASP A 61 -5.71 -12.38 -5.86
CA ASP A 61 -6.05 -13.20 -4.69
C ASP A 61 -5.74 -12.48 -3.36
N VAL A 62 -6.30 -11.29 -3.22
CA VAL A 62 -6.15 -10.45 -2.02
C VAL A 62 -7.50 -10.20 -1.35
N SER A 63 -7.47 -9.81 -0.07
CA SER A 63 -8.69 -9.39 0.62
C SER A 63 -9.33 -8.18 -0.07
N LYS A 64 -10.63 -8.01 0.17
CA LYS A 64 -11.40 -6.86 -0.33
C LYS A 64 -10.83 -5.53 0.15
N GLU A 65 -10.35 -5.49 1.39
CA GLU A 65 -9.72 -4.34 2.02
C GLU A 65 -8.43 -3.94 1.30
N THR A 66 -7.55 -4.91 1.01
CA THR A 66 -6.32 -4.69 0.26
C THR A 66 -6.60 -4.26 -1.18
N ALA A 67 -7.56 -4.89 -1.86
CA ALA A 67 -7.94 -4.51 -3.22
C ALA A 67 -8.41 -3.05 -3.29
N ARG A 68 -9.28 -2.63 -2.35
CA ARG A 68 -9.72 -1.24 -2.23
C ARG A 68 -8.58 -0.28 -1.92
N ALA A 69 -7.66 -0.67 -1.04
CA ALA A 69 -6.50 0.14 -0.70
C ALA A 69 -5.60 0.38 -1.92
N LEU A 70 -5.34 -0.66 -2.72
CA LEU A 70 -4.56 -0.56 -3.95
C LEU A 70 -5.21 0.34 -5.01
N VAL A 71 -6.53 0.24 -5.20
CA VAL A 71 -7.26 1.10 -6.15
C VAL A 71 -7.23 2.57 -5.70
N VAL A 72 -7.46 2.84 -4.42
CA VAL A 72 -7.35 4.19 -3.86
C VAL A 72 -5.92 4.73 -4.03
N ALA A 73 -4.93 3.89 -3.73
CA ALA A 73 -3.52 4.27 -3.86
C ALA A 73 -3.12 4.60 -5.30
N GLY A 74 -3.64 3.85 -6.27
CA GLY A 74 -3.39 4.07 -7.69
C GLY A 74 -3.95 5.42 -8.16
N ARG A 75 -5.17 5.74 -7.76
CA ARG A 75 -5.86 6.99 -8.12
C ARG A 75 -5.25 8.23 -7.46
N GLY A 76 -4.75 8.09 -6.24
CA GLY A 76 -4.07 9.15 -5.48
C GLY A 76 -2.75 9.63 -6.07
N SER A 77 -2.11 8.82 -6.91
CA SER A 77 -0.80 9.12 -7.49
C SER A 77 -0.83 10.19 -8.59
N THR A 78 -2.00 10.71 -8.96
CA THR A 78 -2.18 11.74 -10.01
C THR A 78 -2.59 13.12 -9.47
N GLY A 79 -2.77 13.29 -8.15
CA GLY A 79 -3.24 14.53 -7.50
C GLY A 79 -2.17 15.33 -6.72
N GLN A 80 -2.59 16.44 -6.11
CA GLN A 80 -1.74 17.35 -5.29
C GLN A 80 -1.35 16.79 -3.91
N GLY A 81 -1.86 15.60 -3.54
CA GLY A 81 -1.47 14.90 -2.32
C GLY A 81 -0.05 14.32 -2.43
N ALA A 82 0.65 14.19 -1.30
CA ALA A 82 1.96 13.53 -1.30
C ALA A 82 1.80 12.09 -1.85
N PRO A 83 2.58 11.69 -2.88
CA PRO A 83 2.46 10.35 -3.44
C PRO A 83 2.66 9.31 -2.33
N ILE A 84 1.88 8.22 -2.34
CA ILE A 84 2.04 7.11 -1.38
C ILE A 84 3.48 6.56 -1.41
N GLN A 85 4.14 6.66 -2.56
CA GLN A 85 5.57 6.38 -2.76
C GLN A 85 6.48 7.21 -1.83
N ARG A 86 6.15 8.49 -1.57
CA ARG A 86 6.87 9.34 -0.60
C ARG A 86 6.67 8.85 0.83
N GLY A 87 5.43 8.49 1.20
CA GLY A 87 5.16 7.90 2.52
C GLY A 87 5.97 6.62 2.77
N LEU A 88 6.06 5.74 1.77
CA LEU A 88 6.88 4.53 1.84
C LEU A 88 8.39 4.82 1.91
N ALA A 89 8.86 5.88 1.24
CA ALA A 89 10.24 6.33 1.33
C ALA A 89 10.61 6.75 2.78
N ASP A 90 9.67 7.36 3.50
CA ASP A 90 9.80 7.80 4.90
C ASP A 90 9.70 6.65 5.93
N ARG A 91 9.92 5.39 5.49
CA ARG A 91 9.83 4.16 6.30
C ARG A 91 8.44 3.87 6.89
N VAL A 92 7.39 4.44 6.31
CA VAL A 92 6.01 4.16 6.70
C VAL A 92 5.53 2.88 6.00
N THR A 93 4.73 2.05 6.66
CA THR A 93 4.09 0.87 6.04
C THR A 93 3.03 1.28 5.02
N PHE A 94 2.70 0.39 4.09
CA PHE A 94 1.70 0.68 3.04
C PHE A 94 0.35 1.12 3.60
N ASP A 95 -0.19 0.39 4.57
CA ASP A 95 -1.49 0.71 5.15
C ASP A 95 -1.51 2.09 5.81
N ARG A 96 -0.42 2.45 6.49
CA ARG A 96 -0.29 3.77 7.11
C ARG A 96 -0.09 4.87 6.06
N ALA A 97 0.59 4.58 4.95
CA ALA A 97 0.70 5.51 3.84
C ALA A 97 -0.66 5.74 3.14
N VAL A 98 -1.45 4.68 2.92
CA VAL A 98 -2.82 4.76 2.37
C VAL A 98 -3.76 5.51 3.33
N ALA A 99 -3.70 5.21 4.62
CA ALA A 99 -4.51 5.91 5.62
C ALA A 99 -4.18 7.42 5.65
N THR A 100 -2.89 7.76 5.60
CA THR A 100 -2.42 9.15 5.54
C THR A 100 -2.92 9.84 4.27
N HIS A 101 -2.85 9.16 3.13
CA HIS A 101 -3.36 9.68 1.86
C HIS A 101 -4.86 9.98 1.92
N ARG A 102 -5.66 9.03 2.44
CA ARG A 102 -7.11 9.23 2.60
C ARG A 102 -7.45 10.43 3.49
N LEU A 103 -6.67 10.67 4.56
CA LEU A 103 -6.83 11.84 5.41
C LEU A 103 -6.50 13.14 4.66
N MET A 104 -5.46 13.15 3.82
CA MET A 104 -5.14 14.30 2.99
C MET A 104 -6.25 14.60 1.96
N GLU A 105 -6.86 13.56 1.37
CA GLU A 105 -7.98 13.72 0.43
C GLU A 105 -9.24 14.32 1.09
N THR A 106 -9.44 14.11 2.39
CA THR A 106 -10.57 14.71 3.12
C THR A 106 -10.31 16.16 3.57
N GLY A 107 -9.12 16.70 3.32
CA GLY A 107 -8.73 18.05 3.73
C GLY A 107 -8.40 18.18 5.23
N LEU A 108 -8.40 17.07 5.97
CA LEU A 108 -7.95 17.02 7.36
C LEU A 108 -6.43 16.88 7.40
N SER A 109 -5.75 17.81 8.04
CA SER A 109 -4.31 17.68 8.24
C SER A 109 -4.02 16.50 9.18
N ALA A 110 -2.89 15.81 8.97
CA ALA A 110 -2.44 14.72 9.85
C ALA A 110 -2.25 15.15 11.33
N ALA A 111 -2.23 16.45 11.61
CA ALA A 111 -2.20 17.02 12.95
C ALA A 111 -3.57 17.02 13.64
N GLU A 112 -4.67 17.12 12.88
CA GLU A 112 -6.03 17.16 13.41
C GLU A 112 -6.56 15.75 13.74
N ALA A 113 -6.13 14.75 12.98
CA ALA A 113 -6.55 13.36 13.19
C ALA A 113 -5.99 12.70 14.48
N ARG A 114 -4.93 13.26 15.10
CA ARG A 114 -4.33 12.71 16.35
C ARG A 114 -5.07 13.14 17.63
N LYS A 115 -6.10 13.99 17.52
CA LYS A 115 -6.88 14.50 18.66
C LYS A 115 -8.22 13.76 18.90
N THR A 116 -8.48 12.70 18.15
CA THR A 116 -9.65 11.82 18.30
C THR A 116 -9.17 10.40 18.56
#